data_AF-A0A965AL33-F1
#
_entry.id   AF-A0A965AL33-F1
#
_cell.length_a   1.000
_cell.length_b   1.000
_cell.length_c   1.000
_cell.angle_alpha   90.00
_cell.angle_beta   90.00
_cell.angle_gamma   90.00
#
_symmetry.space_group_name_H-M   'P 1'
#
loop_
_entity.id
_entity.type
_entity.pdbx_description
1 polymer ?
#
loop_
_entity_poly.entity_id
_entity_poly.type
_entity_poly.pdbx_seq_one_letter_code
_entity_poly.pdbx_strand_id
1 'polypeptide(L)' 'DRAAAADAIVVTTEKDLVRVPDDARGMVRSLKVRLDWSDIQALDRVLSTVSQAKD' A
#
# COMPACT_ATOMS: atom_id res chain seq x y z
N ASP A 1 19.46 2.74 17.12
CA ASP A 1 20.35 3.93 17.27
C ASP A 1 20.88 4.49 15.95
N ARG A 2 21.26 3.68 14.95
CA ARG A 2 21.79 4.18 13.65
C ARG A 2 20.84 5.14 12.89
N ALA A 3 19.54 4.86 12.87
CA ALA A 3 18.57 5.71 12.19
C ALA A 3 18.42 7.08 12.87
N ALA A 4 18.41 7.11 14.20
CA ALA A 4 18.37 8.35 14.99
C ALA A 4 19.65 9.19 14.79
N ALA A 5 20.81 8.56 14.73
CA ALA A 5 22.09 9.23 14.47
C ALA A 5 22.21 9.85 13.07
N ALA A 6 21.35 9.44 12.13
CA ALA A 6 21.32 9.92 10.75
C ALA A 6 20.19 10.91 10.46
N ASP A 7 19.46 11.37 11.50
CA ASP A 7 18.26 12.20 11.38
C ASP A 7 17.24 11.62 10.38
N ALA A 8 17.09 10.28 10.42
CA ALA A 8 16.27 9.58 9.47
C ALA A 8 14.77 9.85 9.70
N ILE A 9 14.03 10.00 8.61
CA ILE A 9 12.58 10.15 8.64
C ILE A 9 11.94 8.76 8.83
N VAL A 10 11.02 8.65 9.78
CA VAL A 10 10.22 7.43 9.95
C VAL A 10 9.23 7.33 8.79
N VAL A 11 9.32 6.23 8.04
CA VAL A 11 8.46 5.95 6.89
C VAL A 11 7.69 4.65 7.07
N THR A 12 6.48 4.57 6.50
CA THR A 12 5.68 3.35 6.47
C THR A 12 4.83 3.29 5.19
N THR A 13 4.09 2.21 4.96
CA THR A 13 3.11 2.13 3.87
C THR A 13 1.75 2.67 4.31
N GLU A 14 0.90 3.08 3.36
CA GLU A 14 -0.46 3.54 3.67
C GLU A 14 -1.28 2.50 4.46
N LYS A 15 -1.08 1.21 4.15
CA LYS A 15 -1.68 0.08 4.87
C LYS A 15 -1.36 0.07 6.36
N ASP A 16 -0.14 0.42 6.74
CA ASP A 16 0.28 0.39 8.14
C ASP A 16 0.05 1.72 8.84
N LEU A 17 0.01 2.83 8.10
CA LEU A 17 -0.36 4.14 8.64
C LEU A 17 -1.76 4.14 9.28
N VAL A 18 -2.73 3.38 8.73
CA VAL A 18 -4.09 3.30 9.33
C VAL A 18 -4.10 2.66 10.72
N ARG A 19 -3.04 1.90 11.08
CA ARG A 19 -2.87 1.29 12.40
C ARG A 19 -2.12 2.19 13.39
N VAL A 20 -1.56 3.31 12.92
CA VAL A 20 -0.83 4.27 13.77
C VAL A 20 -1.84 5.12 14.54
N PRO A 21 -1.67 5.30 15.86
CA PRO A 21 -2.45 6.21 16.69
C PRO A 21 -2.47 7.63 16.12
N ASP A 22 -3.61 8.33 16.23
CA ASP A 22 -3.83 9.65 15.61
C ASP A 22 -2.79 10.69 16.05
N ASP A 23 -2.41 10.67 17.33
CA ASP A 23 -1.41 11.54 17.96
C ASP A 23 0.01 11.31 17.42
N ALA A 24 0.31 10.10 16.92
CA ALA A 24 1.61 9.74 16.35
C ALA A 24 1.66 9.85 14.81
N ARG A 25 0.52 9.96 14.12
CA ARG A 25 0.47 9.98 12.63
C ARG A 25 1.28 11.11 12.00
N GLY A 26 1.34 12.28 12.63
CA GLY A 26 2.10 13.43 12.13
C GLY A 26 3.62 13.20 12.08
N MET A 27 4.11 12.21 12.84
CA MET A 27 5.53 11.89 12.98
C MET A 27 6.03 10.88 11.92
N VAL A 28 5.12 10.30 11.13
CA VAL A 28 5.43 9.23 10.17
C VAL A 28 5.02 9.66 8.76
N ARG A 29 5.90 9.45 7.76
CA ARG A 29 5.57 9.67 6.35
C ARG A 29 5.09 8.36 5.71
N SER A 30 3.98 8.41 4.96
CA SER A 30 3.59 7.27 4.13
C SER A 30 4.31 7.29 2.79
N LEU A 31 4.79 6.11 2.38
CA LEU A 31 5.24 5.82 1.03
C LEU A 31 4.11 5.17 0.27
N LYS A 32 3.75 5.76 -0.87
CA LYS A 32 2.72 5.23 -1.76
C LYS A 32 3.29 4.11 -2.60
N VAL A 33 2.58 2.98 -2.63
CA VAL A 33 2.89 1.87 -3.52
C VAL A 33 1.82 1.85 -4.61
N ARG A 34 2.24 1.83 -5.86
CA ARG A 34 1.34 1.71 -7.02
C ARG A 34 1.49 0.32 -7.62
N LEU A 35 0.37 -0.29 -7.96
CA LEU A 35 0.36 -1.50 -8.78
C LEU A 35 0.57 -1.09 -10.23
N ASP A 36 1.53 -1.74 -10.87
CA ASP A 36 1.76 -1.65 -12.30
C ASP A 36 1.52 -3.04 -12.90
N TRP A 37 0.74 -3.08 -13.97
CA TRP A 37 0.34 -4.32 -14.62
C TRP A 37 1.00 -4.39 -15.99
N SER A 38 1.76 -5.45 -16.24
CA SER A 38 2.37 -5.67 -17.55
C SER A 38 1.32 -5.89 -18.65
N ASP A 39 0.19 -6.51 -18.30
CA ASP A 39 -1.00 -6.64 -19.15
C ASP A 39 -2.25 -6.51 -18.28
N ILE A 40 -2.83 -5.30 -18.24
CA ILE A 40 -4.06 -5.05 -17.48
C ILE A 40 -5.25 -5.85 -18.04
N GLN A 41 -5.26 -6.18 -19.34
CA GLN A 41 -6.36 -6.93 -19.96
C GLN A 41 -6.37 -8.41 -19.53
N ALA A 42 -5.23 -8.94 -19.09
CA ALA A 42 -5.17 -10.28 -18.50
C ALA A 42 -6.01 -10.38 -17.22
N LEU A 43 -6.05 -9.30 -16.42
CA LEU A 43 -6.87 -9.25 -15.20
C LEU A 43 -8.35 -9.41 -15.54
N ASP A 44 -8.84 -8.68 -16.54
CA ASP A 44 -10.25 -8.74 -16.96
C ASP A 44 -10.66 -10.15 -17.41
N ARG A 45 -9.79 -10.83 -18.18
CA ARG A 45 -10.03 -12.22 -18.63
C ARG A 45 -10.08 -13.21 -17.46
N VAL A 46 -9.25 -13.03 -16.43
CA VAL A 46 -9.31 -13.88 -15.23
C VAL A 46 -10.60 -13.63 -14.47
N LEU A 47 -10.94 -12.37 -14.23
CA LEU A 47 -12.11 -12.00 -13.43
C LEU A 47 -13.44 -12.35 -14.12
N SER A 48 -13.51 -12.34 -15.45
CA SER A 48 -14.72 -12.71 -16.19
C SER A 48 -15.19 -14.14 -15.87
N THR A 49 -14.26 -15.05 -15.54
CA THR A 49 -14.59 -16.44 -15.18
C THR A 49 -15.38 -16.55 -13.87
N VAL A 50 -15.22 -15.59 -12.96
CA VAL A 50 -15.89 -15.56 -11.65
C VAL A 50 -17.19 -14.76 -11.71
N SER A 51 -17.25 -13.71 -12.54
CA SER A 51 -18.47 -12.90 -12.71
C SER A 51 -19.59 -13.63 -13.46
N GLN A 52 -19.26 -14.59 -14.32
CA GLN A 52 -20.24 -15.40 -15.06
C GLN A 52 -20.81 -16.57 -14.22
N ALA A 53 -20.33 -16.78 -12.99
CA ALA A 53 -20.82 -17.82 -12.09
C ALA A 53 -22.04 -17.38 -11.23
N LYS A 54 -22.67 -16.26 -11.60
CA LYS A 54 -23.96 -15.83 -11.06
C LYS A 54 -25.04 -15.96 -12.12
N ASP A 55 -25.48 -17.19 -12.35
CA ASP A 55 -26.82 -17.55 -12.83
C ASP A 55 -27.35 -18.68 -11.94
#